data_AF-A0A2D9R066-F1
#
_entry.id   AF-A0A2D9R066-F1
#
_cell.length_a   1.000
_cell.length_b   1.000
_cell.length_c   1.000
_cell.angle_alpha   90.00
_cell.angle_beta   90.00
_cell.angle_gamma   90.00
#
_symmetry.space_group_name_H-M   'P 1'
#
loop_
_entity.id
_entity.type
_entity.pdbx_description
1 polymer ?
#
loop_
_entity_poly.entity_id
_entity_poly.type
_entity_poly.pdbx_seq_one_letter_code
_entity_poly.pdbx_strand_id
1 'polypeptide(L)' 'MLLSNRSSPHTSFSFVTKTELPFHCPPKDAPKWNMHPKVFLSFSDDGKASCPYCGAKYELEK' A
#
# COMPACT_ATOMS: atom_id res chain seq x y z
N MET A 1 17.04 22.21 24.75
CA MET A 1 15.60 21.86 24.73
C MET A 1 15.42 20.61 23.88
N LEU A 2 14.63 19.65 24.36
CA LEU A 2 14.60 18.24 23.92
C LEU A 2 14.05 18.09 22.49
N LEU A 3 14.83 17.53 21.58
CA LEU A 3 14.40 17.15 20.23
C LEU A 3 13.36 16.04 20.35
N SER A 4 12.14 16.34 19.93
CA SER A 4 11.01 15.42 19.97
C SER A 4 11.20 14.32 18.94
N ASN A 5 11.78 13.20 19.37
CA ASN A 5 11.86 11.95 18.63
C ASN A 5 10.44 11.37 18.48
N ARG A 6 9.73 11.77 17.43
CA ARG A 6 8.43 11.21 17.09
C ARG A 6 8.44 10.79 15.63
N SER A 7 8.72 9.51 15.39
CA SER A 7 8.38 8.85 14.13
C SER A 7 8.20 7.36 14.43
N SER A 8 7.03 7.04 14.96
CA SER A 8 6.55 5.65 15.07
C SER A 8 6.63 5.00 13.70
N PRO A 9 7.32 3.87 13.51
CA PRO A 9 7.24 3.10 12.28
C PRO A 9 5.91 2.35 12.28
N HIS A 10 4.80 3.06 12.10
CA HIS A 10 3.50 2.42 11.90
C HIS A 10 3.49 1.85 10.48
N THR A 11 4.14 0.71 10.30
CA THR A 11 4.13 -0.01 9.03
C THR A 11 2.75 -0.64 8.89
N SER A 12 1.82 0.12 8.32
CA SER A 12 0.46 -0.34 8.02
C SER A 12 0.53 -1.18 6.73
N PHE A 13 0.53 -2.49 6.88
CA PHE A 13 0.36 -3.43 5.78
C PHE A 13 -1.14 -3.60 5.51
N SER A 14 -1.54 -3.50 4.24
CA SER A 14 -2.92 -3.73 3.81
C SER A 14 -3.05 -5.11 3.18
N PHE A 15 -3.98 -5.92 3.68
CA PHE A 15 -4.27 -7.23 3.10
C PHE A 15 -5.16 -7.09 1.86
N VAL A 16 -4.86 -7.86 0.82
CA VAL A 16 -5.55 -7.88 -0.45
C VAL A 16 -5.94 -9.32 -0.74
N THR A 17 -7.22 -9.58 -1.04
CA THR A 17 -7.65 -10.95 -1.37
C THR A 17 -7.36 -11.27 -2.83
N LYS A 18 -7.21 -12.56 -3.16
CA LYS A 18 -6.97 -12.99 -4.55
C LYS A 18 -8.09 -12.61 -5.53
N THR A 19 -9.30 -12.37 -5.02
CA THR A 19 -10.46 -11.89 -5.79
C THR A 19 -10.36 -10.42 -6.20
N GLU A 20 -9.50 -9.64 -5.55
CA GLU A 20 -9.24 -8.23 -5.88
C GLU A 20 -8.15 -8.08 -6.96
N LEU A 21 -7.56 -9.19 -7.43
CA LEU A 21 -6.59 -9.19 -8.52
C LEU A 21 -7.28 -8.96 -9.88
N PRO A 22 -6.72 -8.10 -10.75
CA PRO A 22 -5.51 -7.31 -10.56
C PRO A 22 -5.74 -6.08 -9.66
N PHE A 23 -5.03 -6.02 -8.53
CA PHE A 23 -5.17 -4.94 -7.55
C PHE A 23 -4.47 -3.68 -8.04
N HIS A 24 -5.08 -2.53 -7.77
CA HIS A 24 -4.52 -1.25 -8.15
C HIS A 24 -4.43 -0.29 -6.95
N CYS A 25 -3.31 0.42 -6.87
CA CYS A 25 -3.18 1.55 -5.96
C CYS A 25 -3.35 2.84 -6.77
N PRO A 26 -4.19 3.81 -6.36
CA PRO A 26 -5.05 3.83 -5.17
C PRO A 26 -6.25 2.86 -5.22
N PRO A 27 -6.74 2.31 -4.08
CA PRO A 27 -7.97 1.53 -4.07
C PRO A 27 -9.18 2.40 -4.43
N LYS A 28 -10.28 1.78 -4.89
CA LYS A 28 -11.47 2.50 -5.39
C LYS A 28 -12.06 3.50 -4.38
N ASP A 29 -11.96 3.19 -3.09
CA ASP A 29 -12.53 3.98 -1.99
C ASP A 29 -11.61 5.14 -1.55
N ALA A 30 -10.38 5.22 -2.06
CA ALA A 30 -9.42 6.23 -1.62
C ALA A 30 -9.70 7.63 -2.22
N PRO A 31 -9.44 8.70 -1.45
CA PRO A 31 -9.61 10.08 -1.92
C PRO A 31 -8.64 10.41 -3.05
N LYS A 32 -9.18 10.68 -4.25
CA LYS A 32 -8.40 10.83 -5.49
C LYS A 32 -7.67 12.17 -5.62
N TRP A 33 -8.03 13.17 -4.84
CA TRP A 33 -7.61 14.57 -5.04
C TRP A 33 -6.11 14.84 -4.78
N ASN A 34 -5.43 13.98 -4.00
CA ASN A 34 -4.00 14.10 -3.70
C ASN A 34 -3.26 12.75 -3.75
N MET A 35 -3.70 11.86 -4.63
CA MET A 35 -3.04 10.57 -4.83
C MET A 35 -2.35 10.49 -6.18
N HIS A 36 -1.44 9.53 -6.30
CA HIS A 36 -0.74 9.23 -7.54
C HIS A 36 -1.69 8.59 -8.58
N PRO A 37 -1.27 8.55 -9.86
CA PRO A 37 -2.00 7.86 -10.91
C PRO A 37 -2.29 6.39 -10.57
N LYS A 38 -3.41 5.85 -11.08
CA LYS A 38 -3.74 4.43 -10.90
C LYS A 38 -2.63 3.56 -11.50
N VAL A 39 -2.06 2.71 -10.66
CA VAL A 39 -1.08 1.69 -11.08
C VAL A 39 -1.48 0.33 -10.56
N PHE A 40 -1.24 -0.69 -11.38
CA PHE A 40 -1.46 -2.08 -11.00
C PHE A 40 -0.26 -2.59 -10.23
N LEU A 41 -0.52 -3.23 -9.09
CA LEU A 41 0.51 -3.81 -8.25
C LEU A 41 0.73 -5.26 -8.68
N SER A 42 1.97 -5.59 -9.02
CA SER A 42 2.41 -6.97 -9.22
C SER A 42 2.83 -7.53 -7.87
N PHE A 43 2.14 -8.58 -7.42
CA PHE A 43 2.53 -9.32 -6.24
C PHE A 43 3.59 -10.36 -6.61
N SER A 44 4.62 -10.47 -5.78
CA SER A 44 5.62 -11.54 -5.88
C SER A 44 5.02 -12.89 -5.49
N ASP A 45 5.77 -13.97 -5.66
CA ASP A 45 5.36 -15.34 -5.27
C ASP A 45 5.00 -15.43 -3.77
N ASP A 46 5.70 -14.65 -2.92
CA ASP A 46 5.40 -14.48 -1.50
C ASP A 46 4.08 -13.74 -1.21
N GLY A 47 3.38 -13.27 -2.24
CA GLY A 47 2.15 -12.51 -2.11
C GLY A 47 2.36 -11.07 -1.65
N LYS A 48 3.58 -10.53 -1.64
CA LYS A 48 3.83 -9.15 -1.21
C LYS A 48 3.96 -8.22 -2.41
N ALA A 49 3.42 -7.00 -2.30
CA ALA A 49 3.60 -5.93 -3.26
C ALA A 49 3.87 -4.60 -2.55
N SER A 50 4.59 -3.70 -3.21
CA SER A 50 4.83 -2.35 -2.71
C SER A 50 4.56 -1.33 -3.80
N CYS A 51 3.83 -0.27 -3.47
CA CYS A 51 3.55 0.79 -4.43
C CYS A 51 4.76 1.71 -4.62
N PRO A 52 5.23 1.92 -5.85
CA PRO A 52 6.41 2.76 -6.12
C PRO A 52 6.15 4.26 -5.90
N TYR A 53 4.89 4.68 -5.72
CA TYR A 53 4.52 6.09 -5.56
C TYR A 53 4.26 6.46 -4.11
N CYS A 54 3.33 5.76 -3.44
CA CYS A 54 2.96 6.05 -2.06
C CYS A 54 3.75 5.23 -1.02
N GLY A 55 4.52 4.22 -1.45
CA GLY A 55 5.24 3.34 -0.53
C GLY A 55 4.36 2.39 0.28
N ALA A 56 3.04 2.36 0.00
CA ALA A 56 2.12 1.45 0.66
C ALA A 56 2.50 -0.01 0.38
N LYS A 57 2.46 -0.83 1.43
CA LYS A 57 2.78 -2.26 1.37
C LYS A 57 1.50 -3.07 1.43
N TYR A 58 1.36 -3.98 0.48
CA TYR A 58 0.22 -4.86 0.32
C TYR A 58 0.67 -6.31 0.44
N GLU A 59 -0.17 -7.13 1.05
CA GLU A 59 0.06 -8.56 1.20
C GLU A 59 -1.18 -9.32 0.74
N LEU A 60 -1.00 -10.35 -0.09
CA LEU A 60 -2.06 -11.21 -0.56
C LEU A 60 -2.50 -12.11 0.59
N GLU A 61 -3.76 -11.97 0.98
CA GLU A 61 -4.44 -12.92 1.84
C GLU A 61 -4.55 -14.26 1.08
N LYS A 62 -4.17 -15.33 1.79
CA LYS A 62 -3.94 -16.67 1.23
C LYS A 62 -5.25 -17.43 1.02
#